data_AF-A0A930Y7G6-F1
#
_entry.id   AF-A0A930Y7G6-F1
#
_cell.length_a   1.000
_cell.length_b   1.000
_cell.length_c   1.000
_cell.angle_alpha   90.00
_cell.angle_beta   90.00
_cell.angle_gamma   90.00
#
_symmetry.space_group_name_H-M   'P 1'
#
loop_
_entity.id
_entity.type
_entity.pdbx_description
1 polymer ?
#
loop_
_entity_poly.entity_id
_entity_poly.type
_entity_poly.pdbx_seq_one_letter_code
_entity_poly.pdbx_strand_id
1 'polypeptide(L)'
;MNAKKCLIALALLPALLGNAHAQLSPSKHWEDAEATCKKSIEEFAPFEFIWEPGTRIFTSASIDESDSIRYSGAGIQFKTPKGDWLRIKYNCHYYPGRQIWRAEIHEYSKNLIDNLMSCQ
;
A
#
# COMPACT_ATOMS: atom_id res chain seq x y z
N MET A 1 47.03 -40.35 -17.96
CA MET A 1 46.31 -39.32 -18.75
C MET A 1 45.00 -39.90 -19.25
N ASN A 2 43.85 -39.40 -18.76
CA ASN A 2 42.55 -39.72 -19.37
C ASN A 2 41.63 -38.51 -19.23
N ALA A 3 41.69 -37.62 -20.23
CA ALA A 3 40.96 -36.37 -20.30
C ALA A 3 39.61 -36.58 -21.00
N LYS A 4 38.63 -37.17 -20.31
CA LYS A 4 37.23 -37.22 -20.77
C LYS A 4 36.30 -37.25 -19.56
N LYS A 5 36.01 -36.10 -18.96
CA LYS A 5 34.87 -35.96 -18.01
C LYS A 5 34.45 -34.52 -17.64
N CYS A 6 34.92 -33.48 -18.34
CA CYS A 6 34.51 -32.10 -18.05
C CYS A 6 33.95 -31.39 -19.28
N LEU A 7 32.88 -31.93 -19.87
CA LEU A 7 32.06 -31.21 -20.84
C LEU A 7 30.63 -31.66 -20.57
N ILE A 8 29.87 -30.81 -19.88
CA ILE A 8 28.40 -30.61 -19.83
C ILE A 8 28.12 -29.97 -18.46
N ALA A 9 28.37 -28.67 -18.35
CA ALA A 9 27.85 -27.82 -17.27
C ALA A 9 27.80 -26.34 -17.70
N LEU A 10 27.60 -26.06 -18.99
CA LEU A 10 27.39 -24.71 -19.52
C LEU A 10 26.14 -24.71 -20.40
N ALA A 11 24.98 -24.93 -19.76
CA ALA A 11 23.67 -24.74 -20.39
C ALA A 11 22.56 -24.39 -19.38
N LEU A 12 22.91 -23.82 -18.22
CA LEU A 12 21.95 -23.46 -17.16
C LEU A 12 22.09 -22.01 -16.68
N LEU A 13 22.36 -21.08 -17.59
CA LEU A 13 22.16 -19.64 -17.36
C LEU A 13 21.65 -19.06 -18.68
N PRO A 14 20.32 -19.04 -18.89
CA PRO A 14 19.57 -17.85 -18.49
C PRO A 14 18.12 -18.19 -18.07
N ALA A 15 17.86 -18.39 -16.78
CA ALA A 15 16.47 -18.50 -16.31
C ALA A 15 16.21 -17.94 -14.89
N LEU A 16 17.24 -17.40 -14.22
CA LEU A 16 17.10 -16.88 -12.85
C LEU A 16 16.85 -15.37 -12.77
N LEU A 17 16.69 -14.69 -13.90
CA LEU A 17 16.23 -13.30 -13.96
C LEU A 17 14.78 -13.20 -14.49
N GLY A 18 14.01 -14.27 -14.34
CA GLY A 18 12.57 -14.23 -14.54
C GLY A 18 11.88 -13.60 -13.33
N ASN A 19 11.45 -12.36 -13.49
CA ASN A 19 10.18 -11.88 -12.94
C ASN A 19 10.06 -11.58 -11.43
N ALA A 20 10.97 -10.78 -10.84
CA ALA A 20 10.64 -10.12 -9.56
C ALA A 20 9.34 -9.27 -9.68
N HIS A 21 9.16 -8.60 -10.83
CA HIS A 21 7.97 -7.80 -11.14
C HIS A 21 6.69 -8.62 -11.41
N ALA A 22 6.76 -9.90 -11.83
CA ALA A 22 5.54 -10.67 -12.14
C ALA A 22 4.89 -11.31 -10.91
N GLN A 23 5.45 -11.10 -9.72
CA GLN A 23 4.96 -11.69 -8.48
C GLN A 23 4.14 -10.71 -7.62
N LEU A 24 4.10 -9.43 -8.00
CA LEU A 24 3.28 -8.40 -7.38
C LEU A 24 1.86 -8.46 -7.96
N SER A 25 0.93 -9.07 -7.22
CA SER A 25 -0.48 -9.10 -7.56
C SER A 25 -1.29 -8.33 -6.53
N PRO A 26 -1.79 -7.12 -6.83
CA PRO A 26 -2.58 -6.33 -5.89
C PRO A 26 -3.82 -7.06 -5.37
N SER A 27 -4.48 -7.86 -6.20
CA SER A 27 -5.66 -8.62 -5.76
C SER A 27 -5.30 -9.72 -4.76
N LYS A 28 -4.12 -10.34 -4.88
CA LYS A 28 -3.65 -11.39 -3.95
C LYS A 28 -3.31 -10.84 -2.57
N HIS A 29 -2.86 -9.59 -2.49
CA HIS A 29 -2.39 -8.97 -1.25
C HIS A 29 -3.40 -7.99 -0.64
N TRP A 30 -4.61 -7.89 -1.21
CA TRP A 30 -5.60 -6.89 -0.85
C TRP A 30 -6.03 -7.00 0.61
N GLU A 31 -6.50 -8.17 1.05
CA GLU A 31 -7.02 -8.36 2.41
C GLU A 31 -5.95 -8.13 3.48
N ASP A 32 -4.73 -8.59 3.24
CA ASP A 32 -3.59 -8.39 4.15
C ASP A 32 -3.18 -6.91 4.24
N ALA A 33 -3.15 -6.23 3.09
CA ALA A 33 -2.92 -4.79 3.04
C ALA A 33 -4.06 -4.04 3.75
N GLU A 34 -5.33 -4.44 3.60
CA GLU A 34 -6.45 -3.80 4.29
C GLU A 34 -6.33 -3.96 5.81
N ALA A 35 -6.08 -5.17 6.31
CA ALA A 35 -5.93 -5.43 7.73
C ALA A 35 -4.76 -4.63 8.34
N THR A 36 -3.64 -4.57 7.63
CA THR A 36 -2.42 -3.90 8.06
C THR A 36 -2.58 -2.37 8.06
N CYS A 37 -3.03 -1.82 6.93
CA CYS A 37 -3.09 -0.37 6.75
C CYS A 37 -4.25 0.26 7.51
N LYS A 38 -5.34 -0.48 7.78
CA LYS A 38 -6.47 0.02 8.59
C LYS A 38 -6.01 0.50 9.96
N LYS A 39 -5.18 -0.29 10.65
CA LYS A 39 -4.65 0.07 11.97
C LYS A 39 -3.82 1.34 11.93
N SER A 40 -2.89 1.44 10.98
CA SER A 40 -2.06 2.66 10.85
C SER A 40 -2.90 3.88 10.49
N ILE A 41 -3.92 3.73 9.64
CA ILE A 41 -4.84 4.81 9.32
C ILE A 41 -5.56 5.29 10.58
N GLU A 42 -6.05 4.36 11.42
CA GLU A 42 -6.66 4.68 12.73
C GLU A 42 -5.70 5.44 13.67
N GLU A 43 -4.42 5.11 13.66
CA GLU A 43 -3.42 5.83 14.47
C GLU A 43 -3.14 7.27 13.98
N PHE A 44 -3.40 7.56 12.69
CA PHE A 44 -3.16 8.87 12.08
C PHE A 44 -4.39 9.80 12.07
N ALA A 45 -5.50 9.45 12.71
CA ALA A 45 -6.63 10.38 12.78
C ALA A 45 -6.22 11.69 13.44
N PRO A 46 -6.62 12.82 12.85
CA PRO A 46 -6.72 14.05 13.62
C PRO A 46 -7.98 14.11 14.53
N PHE A 47 -8.99 13.23 14.36
CA PHE A 47 -10.27 13.25 15.09
C PHE A 47 -11.02 11.89 15.02
N GLU A 48 -12.16 11.76 15.70
CA GLU A 48 -12.96 10.52 15.80
C GLU A 48 -13.36 9.96 14.42
N PHE A 49 -13.02 8.68 14.18
CA PHE A 49 -13.33 7.98 12.93
C PHE A 49 -14.72 7.39 12.95
N ILE A 50 -15.39 7.51 11.81
CA ILE A 50 -16.58 6.70 11.54
C ILE A 50 -16.31 5.94 10.24
N TRP A 51 -16.03 4.65 10.41
CA TRP A 51 -16.01 3.71 9.30
C TRP A 51 -17.44 3.38 8.89
N GLU A 52 -17.72 3.44 7.58
CA GLU A 52 -18.94 2.85 7.05
C GLU A 52 -18.81 1.32 7.10
N PRO A 53 -19.67 0.60 7.85
CA PRO A 53 -19.58 -0.85 7.97
C PRO A 53 -19.66 -1.54 6.60
N GLY A 54 -18.79 -2.53 6.36
CA GLY A 54 -18.76 -3.29 5.10
C GLY A 54 -18.10 -2.59 3.92
N THR A 55 -17.58 -1.37 4.10
CA THR A 55 -16.88 -0.65 3.03
C THR A 55 -15.40 -1.01 3.01
N ARG A 56 -14.89 -1.37 1.81
CA ARG A 56 -13.46 -1.59 1.58
C ARG A 56 -12.68 -0.30 1.81
N ILE A 57 -11.51 -0.41 2.43
CA ILE A 57 -10.71 0.78 2.72
C ILE A 57 -10.03 1.30 1.45
N PHE A 58 -9.78 0.42 0.47
CA PHE A 58 -9.18 0.73 -0.82
C PHE A 58 -10.19 0.68 -1.98
N THR A 59 -9.93 1.48 -3.01
CA THR A 59 -10.71 1.51 -4.27
C THR A 59 -9.88 1.17 -5.50
N SER A 60 -8.57 1.37 -5.42
CA SER A 60 -7.65 1.07 -6.50
C SER A 60 -6.30 0.64 -5.95
N ALA A 61 -5.52 -0.03 -6.79
CA ALA A 61 -4.14 -0.35 -6.50
C ALA A 61 -3.28 -0.20 -7.76
N SER A 62 -2.05 0.28 -7.59
CA SER A 62 -1.01 0.33 -8.61
C SER A 62 0.25 -0.35 -8.12
N ILE A 63 1.06 -0.85 -9.05
CA ILE A 63 2.42 -1.30 -8.75
C ILE A 63 3.33 -0.10 -9.05
N ASP A 64 4.09 0.33 -8.06
CA ASP A 64 5.04 1.43 -8.19
C ASP A 64 6.43 0.88 -8.59
N GLU A 65 7.31 1.76 -9.11
CA GLU A 65 8.66 1.41 -9.61
C GLU A 65 9.58 0.77 -8.55
N SER A 66 9.20 0.85 -7.28
CA SER A 66 9.92 0.32 -6.12
C SER A 66 9.58 -1.14 -5.77
N ASP A 67 8.94 -1.88 -6.69
CA ASP A 67 8.38 -3.22 -6.42
C ASP A 67 7.40 -3.23 -5.23
N SER A 68 6.67 -2.12 -5.05
CA SER A 68 5.64 -2.00 -4.01
C SER A 68 4.25 -1.90 -4.64
N ILE A 69 3.24 -2.32 -3.89
CA ILE A 69 1.85 -2.17 -4.27
C ILE A 69 1.31 -0.96 -3.51
N ARG A 70 0.98 0.10 -4.25
CA ARG A 70 0.32 1.27 -3.70
C ARG A 70 -1.19 1.07 -3.78
N TYR A 71 -1.83 0.93 -2.63
CA TYR A 71 -3.28 0.92 -2.50
C TYR A 71 -3.80 2.33 -2.20
N SER A 72 -4.86 2.76 -2.87
CA SER A 72 -5.47 4.08 -2.68
C SER A 72 -6.88 3.97 -2.12
N GLY A 73 -7.15 4.76 -1.09
CA GLY A 73 -8.37 4.68 -0.29
C GLY A 73 -9.61 5.29 -0.95
N ALA A 74 -10.78 4.73 -0.64
CA ALA A 74 -12.09 5.27 -1.07
C ALA A 74 -12.41 6.65 -0.49
N GLY A 75 -11.73 7.02 0.60
CA GLY A 75 -11.99 8.19 1.40
C GLY A 75 -12.82 7.82 2.62
N ILE A 76 -12.18 7.88 3.79
CA ILE A 76 -12.79 7.60 5.10
C ILE A 76 -13.47 8.86 5.60
N GLN A 77 -14.64 8.72 6.24
CA GLN A 77 -15.36 9.84 6.80
C GLN A 77 -14.98 10.09 8.25
N PHE A 78 -14.94 11.36 8.59
CA PHE A 78 -14.60 11.81 9.92
C PHE A 78 -15.45 12.97 10.32
N LYS A 79 -15.72 13.07 11.62
CA LYS A 79 -16.41 14.22 12.19
C LYS A 79 -15.38 15.18 12.78
N THR A 80 -15.38 16.43 12.33
CA THR A 80 -14.52 17.46 12.91
C THR A 80 -14.99 17.84 14.32
N PRO A 81 -14.14 18.48 15.13
CA PRO A 81 -14.59 19.07 16.40
C PRO A 81 -15.73 20.09 16.24
N LYS A 82 -15.88 20.70 15.06
CA LYS A 82 -16.98 21.63 14.73
C LYS A 82 -18.27 20.92 14.31
N GLY A 83 -18.23 19.59 14.14
CA GLY A 83 -19.38 18.76 13.76
C GLY A 83 -19.53 18.50 12.26
N ASP A 84 -18.64 19.06 11.43
CA ASP A 84 -18.64 18.85 9.98
C ASP A 84 -18.11 17.47 9.59
N TRP A 85 -18.52 16.97 8.42
CA TRP A 85 -18.01 15.73 7.87
C TRP A 85 -16.89 15.98 6.85
N LEU A 86 -15.77 15.29 7.03
CA LEU A 86 -14.65 15.33 6.10
C LEU A 86 -14.35 13.96 5.55
N ARG A 87 -14.00 13.91 4.27
CA ARG A 87 -13.53 12.70 3.62
C ARG A 87 -12.00 12.77 3.44
N ILE A 88 -11.27 11.94 4.18
CA ILE A 88 -9.81 11.86 4.09
C ILE A 88 -9.43 10.64 3.24
N LYS A 89 -8.66 10.89 2.18
CA LYS A 89 -8.07 9.85 1.34
C LYS A 89 -6.69 9.46 1.88
N TYR A 90 -6.35 8.20 1.72
CA TYR A 90 -5.10 7.63 2.18
C TYR A 90 -4.45 6.83 1.04
N ASN A 91 -3.13 6.71 1.08
CA ASN A 91 -2.40 5.72 0.32
C ASN A 91 -1.74 4.74 1.29
N CYS A 92 -1.61 3.48 0.88
CA CYS A 92 -0.78 2.51 1.56
C CYS A 92 0.20 1.89 0.59
N HIS A 93 1.49 2.12 0.82
CA HIS A 93 2.57 1.44 0.13
C HIS A 93 2.86 0.14 0.85
N TYR A 94 2.51 -0.98 0.22
CA TYR A 94 2.68 -2.32 0.77
C TYR A 94 3.79 -3.06 0.02
N TYR A 95 4.73 -3.67 0.75
CA TYR A 95 5.87 -4.38 0.18
C TYR A 95 5.72 -5.89 0.45
N PRO A 96 5.13 -6.65 -0.49
CA PRO A 96 4.93 -8.09 -0.31
C PRO A 96 6.25 -8.80 -0.04
N GLY A 97 6.28 -9.70 0.95
CA GLY A 97 7.46 -10.47 1.32
C GLY A 97 8.47 -9.76 2.22
N ARG A 98 8.27 -8.47 2.55
CA ARG A 98 9.09 -7.74 3.54
C ARG A 98 8.35 -7.41 4.83
N GLN A 99 7.02 -7.60 4.88
CA GLN A 99 6.16 -7.15 5.99
C GLN A 99 6.36 -5.66 6.33
N ILE A 100 6.71 -4.84 5.33
CA ILE A 100 6.87 -3.40 5.48
C ILE A 100 5.67 -2.74 4.80
N TRP A 101 5.07 -1.75 5.47
CA TRP A 101 4.07 -0.88 4.89
C TRP A 101 4.28 0.57 5.30
N ARG A 102 3.77 1.48 4.50
CA ARG A 102 3.69 2.90 4.83
C ARG A 102 2.31 3.42 4.46
N ALA A 103 1.51 3.75 5.46
CA ALA A 103 0.28 4.51 5.27
C ALA A 103 0.61 6.01 5.27
N GLU A 104 -0.01 6.75 4.37
CA GLU A 104 0.13 8.20 4.28
C GLU A 104 -1.23 8.83 3.95
N ILE A 105 -1.47 10.04 4.48
CA ILE A 105 -2.60 10.86 4.08
C ILE A 105 -2.32 11.36 2.66
N HIS A 106 -3.29 11.20 1.77
CA HIS A 106 -3.20 11.74 0.42
C HIS A 106 -3.04 13.27 0.48
N GLU A 107 -2.16 13.83 -0.36
CA GLU A 107 -1.80 15.26 -0.34
C GLU A 107 -3.02 16.21 -0.32
N TYR A 108 -4.01 15.98 -1.19
CA TYR A 108 -5.29 16.70 -1.16
C TYR A 108 -5.92 16.76 0.24
N SER A 109 -5.98 15.62 0.95
CA SER A 109 -6.58 15.55 2.27
C SER A 109 -5.67 16.14 3.34
N LYS A 110 -4.34 16.07 3.17
CA LYS A 110 -3.39 16.75 4.04
C LYS A 110 -3.61 18.27 4.00
N ASN A 111 -3.67 18.85 2.80
CA ASN A 111 -3.92 20.28 2.62
C ASN A 111 -5.28 20.71 3.22
N LEU A 112 -6.30 19.87 3.08
CA LEU A 112 -7.62 20.11 3.69
C LEU A 112 -7.53 20.16 5.22
N ILE A 113 -6.83 19.20 5.84
CA ILE A 113 -6.63 19.15 7.29
C ILE A 113 -5.83 20.37 7.75
N ASP A 114 -4.71 20.68 7.10
CA ASP A 114 -3.84 21.81 7.45
C ASP A 114 -4.63 23.13 7.41
N ASN A 115 -5.45 23.34 6.36
CA ASN A 115 -6.33 24.51 6.27
C ASN A 115 -7.31 24.59 7.43
N LEU A 116 -7.98 23.48 7.78
CA LEU A 116 -8.94 23.45 8.88
C LEU A 116 -8.29 23.74 10.24
N MET A 117 -7.06 23.26 10.44
CA MET A 117 -6.30 23.46 11.68
C MET A 117 -5.67 24.86 11.75
N SER A 118 -5.39 25.49 10.60
CA SER A 118 -4.86 26.86 10.51
C SER A 118 -5.89 27.97 10.76
N CYS A 119 -7.20 27.67 10.68
CA CYS A 119 -8.27 28.61 10.99
C CYS A 119 -8.53 28.76 12.50
N GLN A 120 -7.46 28.90 13.30
CA GLN A 120 -7.51 29.29 14.71
C GLN A 120 -7.34 30.80 14.86
#